data_AF-A0A1S8K0N7-F1
#
_entry.id   AF-A0A1S8K0N7-F1
#
_cell.length_a   1.000
_cell.length_b   1.000
_cell.length_c   1.000
_cell.angle_alpha   90.00
_cell.angle_beta   90.00
_cell.angle_gamma   90.00
#
_symmetry.space_group_name_H-M   'P 1'
#
loop_
_entity.id
_entity.type
_entity.pdbx_description
1 polymer ?
#
loop_
_entity_poly.entity_id
_entity_poly.type
_entity_poly.pdbx_seq_one_letter_code
_entity_poly.pdbx_strand_id
1 'polypeptide(L)' 'YAHLPLKELEEILNRNIDDINMMIDSMSDEDLFTAHKRKWADEATKTAVWEVYKFIHVNTVAPFGTFRTKIRKWKRLAL' A
#
# COMPACT_ATOMS: atom_id res chain seq x y z
N TYR A 1 9.91 1.91 12.11
CA TYR A 1 10.31 0.50 12.03
C TYR A 1 11.79 0.28 11.68
N ALA A 2 12.55 1.26 11.17
CA ALA A 2 13.92 1.04 10.68
C ALA A 2 14.95 0.52 11.71
N HIS A 3 14.66 0.55 13.01
CA HIS A 3 15.50 -0.05 14.05
C HIS A 3 15.32 -1.58 14.20
N LEU A 4 14.30 -2.16 13.56
CA LEU A 4 14.03 -3.59 13.61
C LEU A 4 14.91 -4.36 12.61
N PRO A 5 15.21 -5.64 12.86
CA PRO A 5 15.89 -6.51 11.91
C PRO A 5 15.12 -6.63 10.58
N LEU A 6 15.85 -6.86 9.48
CA LEU A 6 15.25 -7.04 8.15
C LEU A 6 14.20 -8.16 8.12
N LYS A 7 14.46 -9.27 8.81
CA LYS A 7 13.52 -10.39 8.90
C LYS A 7 12.18 -9.97 9.52
N GLU A 8 12.23 -9.18 10.59
CA GLU A 8 11.00 -8.67 11.24
C GLU A 8 10.27 -7.66 10.34
N LEU A 9 11.01 -6.82 9.61
CA LEU A 9 10.43 -5.90 8.65
C LEU A 9 9.71 -6.62 7.50
N GLU A 10 10.29 -7.71 6.99
CA GLU A 10 9.68 -8.57 5.98
C GLU A 10 8.42 -9.27 6.52
N GLU A 11 8.46 -9.81 7.73
CA GLU A 11 7.31 -10.45 8.39
C GLU A 11 6.17 -9.47 8.67
N ILE A 12 6.48 -8.23 9.07
CA ILE A 12 5.48 -7.16 9.25
C ILE A 12 4.87 -6.80 7.89
N LEU A 13 5.69 -6.62 6.85
CA LEU A 13 5.18 -6.25 5.54
C LEU A 13 4.30 -7.35 4.94
N ASN A 14 4.69 -8.63 5.06
CA ASN A 14 3.90 -9.76 4.59
C ASN A 14 2.53 -9.81 5.28
N ARG A 15 2.49 -9.68 6.62
CA ARG A 15 1.23 -9.62 7.37
C ARG A 15 0.35 -8.45 6.92
N ASN A 16 0.92 -7.27 6.73
CA ASN A 16 0.17 -6.12 6.24
C ASN A 16 -0.41 -6.36 4.84
N ILE A 17 0.27 -7.11 3.97
CA ILE A 17 -0.27 -7.48 2.65
C ILE A 17 -1.42 -8.47 2.78
N ASP A 18 -1.30 -9.47 3.65
CA ASP A 18 -2.39 -10.41 3.92
C ASP A 18 -3.64 -9.69 4.47
N ASP A 19 -3.44 -8.75 5.40
CA ASP A 19 -4.51 -7.92 5.96
C ASP A 19 -5.15 -7.02 4.88
N ILE A 20 -4.36 -6.46 3.96
CA ILE A 20 -4.88 -5.67 2.83
C ILE A 20 -5.69 -6.56 1.88
N ASN A 21 -5.25 -7.78 1.59
CA ASN A 21 -6.00 -8.71 0.75
C ASN A 21 -7.34 -9.08 1.41
N MET A 22 -7.33 -9.41 2.70
CA MET A 22 -8.55 -9.65 3.47
C MET A 22 -9.47 -8.43 3.49
N MET A 23 -8.92 -7.23 3.62
CA MET A 23 -9.69 -5.99 3.55
C MET A 23 -10.37 -5.85 2.19
N ILE A 24 -9.65 -6.09 1.08
CA ILE A 24 -10.19 -6.05 -0.29
C ILE A 24 -11.34 -7.05 -0.44
N ASP A 25 -11.13 -8.30 -0.03
CA ASP A 25 -12.14 -9.37 -0.13
C ASP A 25 -13.40 -9.09 0.71
N SER A 26 -13.26 -8.32 1.79
CA SER A 26 -14.39 -7.92 2.64
C SER A 26 -15.21 -6.74 2.11
N MET A 27 -14.73 -6.05 1.07
CA MET A 27 -15.41 -4.90 0.48
C MET A 27 -16.19 -5.32 -0.77
N SER A 28 -17.32 -4.67 -1.02
CA SER A 28 -18.03 -4.84 -2.28
C SER A 28 -17.30 -4.10 -3.41
N ASP A 29 -17.54 -4.51 -4.66
CA ASP A 29 -17.04 -3.80 -5.85
C ASP A 29 -17.47 -2.33 -5.83
N GLU A 30 -18.67 -2.03 -5.35
CA GLU A 30 -19.16 -0.67 -5.23
C GLU A 30 -18.31 0.13 -4.21
N ASP A 31 -18.01 -0.45 -3.05
CA ASP A 31 -17.17 0.21 -2.03
C ASP A 31 -15.73 0.41 -2.48
N LEU A 32 -15.21 -0.49 -3.32
CA LEU A 32 -13.83 -0.47 -3.77
C LEU A 32 -13.61 0.49 -4.96
N PHE A 33 -14.57 0.51 -5.89
CA PHE A 33 -14.44 1.18 -7.18
C PHE A 33 -15.31 2.43 -7.36
N THR A 34 -16.15 2.80 -6.38
CA THR A 34 -16.92 4.05 -6.43
C THR A 34 -16.45 5.08 -5.41
N ALA A 35 -16.64 6.34 -5.78
CA ALA A 35 -16.35 7.50 -4.95
C ALA A 35 -17.36 7.65 -3.78
N HIS A 36 -16.96 8.33 -2.70
CA HIS A 36 -17.82 8.71 -1.56
C HIS A 36 -18.37 7.58 -0.68
N LYS A 37 -17.77 6.38 -0.71
CA LYS A 37 -18.23 5.24 0.11
C LYS A 37 -17.58 5.15 1.49
N ARG A 38 -16.40 5.76 1.66
CA ARG A 38 -15.65 5.73 2.92
C ARG A 38 -15.23 7.15 3.32
N LYS A 39 -15.66 7.58 4.51
CA LYS A 39 -15.32 8.90 5.08
C LYS A 39 -13.81 9.17 5.10
N TRP A 40 -12.99 8.16 5.42
CA TRP A 40 -11.54 8.33 5.44
C TRP A 40 -10.95 8.57 4.04
N ALA A 41 -11.55 8.01 2.98
CA ALA A 41 -11.09 8.21 1.60
C ALA A 41 -11.44 9.63 1.12
N ASP A 42 -12.61 10.13 1.51
CA ASP A 42 -13.04 11.51 1.22
C ASP A 42 -12.23 12.55 2.01
N GLU A 43 -11.87 12.25 3.26
CA GLU A 43 -11.09 13.16 4.12
C GLU A 43 -9.59 13.18 3.77
N ALA A 44 -9.08 12.13 3.12
CA ALA A 44 -7.66 12.02 2.77
C ALA A 44 -7.24 12.98 1.64
N THR A 45 -8.18 13.52 0.86
CA THR A 45 -7.91 14.39 -0.28
C THR A 45 -8.74 15.68 -0.23
N LYS A 46 -8.08 16.84 -0.11
CA LYS A 46 -8.74 18.16 0.05
C LYS A 46 -9.60 18.61 -1.15
N THR A 47 -9.36 18.07 -2.35
CA THR A 47 -9.99 18.55 -3.60
C THR A 47 -10.31 17.46 -4.60
N ALA A 48 -9.60 16.33 -4.59
CA ALA A 48 -9.86 15.22 -5.49
C ALA A 48 -10.65 14.13 -4.77
N VAL A 49 -11.66 13.55 -5.38
CA VAL A 49 -12.36 12.39 -4.80
C VAL A 49 -11.70 11.14 -5.34
N TRP A 50 -11.16 10.32 -4.44
CA TRP A 50 -10.47 9.08 -4.79
C TRP A 50 -11.25 7.89 -4.26
N GLU A 51 -11.42 6.89 -5.12
CA GLU A 51 -11.97 5.60 -4.74
C GLU A 51 -10.95 4.81 -3.91
N VAL A 52 -11.42 3.87 -3.09
CA VAL A 52 -10.57 3.13 -2.14
C VAL A 52 -9.42 2.40 -2.84
N TYR A 53 -9.65 1.85 -4.04
CA TYR A 53 -8.60 1.16 -4.78
C TYR A 53 -7.40 2.06 -5.13
N LYS A 54 -7.61 3.36 -5.34
CA LYS A 54 -6.51 4.30 -5.64
C LYS A 54 -5.60 4.45 -4.44
N PHE A 55 -6.15 4.53 -3.23
CA PHE A 55 -5.36 4.58 -2.00
C PHE A 55 -4.57 3.30 -1.78
N ILE A 56 -5.17 2.14 -2.04
CA ILE A 56 -4.47 0.85 -1.97
C ILE A 56 -3.31 0.84 -2.98
N HIS A 57 -3.57 1.24 -4.23
CA HIS A 57 -2.58 1.22 -5.30
C HIS A 57 -1.36 2.11 -5.00
N VAL A 58 -1.57 3.36 -4.55
CA VAL A 58 -0.47 4.28 -4.28
C VAL A 58 0.36 3.93 -3.03
N ASN A 59 -0.17 3.08 -2.14
CA ASN A 59 0.55 2.61 -0.95
C ASN A 59 1.16 1.22 -1.11
N THR A 60 0.81 0.47 -2.16
CA THR A 60 1.31 -0.90 -2.40
C THR A 60 2.04 -0.99 -3.74
N VAL A 61 1.31 -1.15 -4.84
CA VAL A 61 1.84 -1.44 -6.18
C VAL A 61 2.84 -0.39 -6.65
N ALA A 62 2.49 0.90 -6.56
CA ALA A 62 3.36 1.99 -7.00
C ALA A 62 4.69 2.06 -6.21
N PRO A 63 4.68 2.10 -4.86
CA PRO A 63 5.92 2.14 -4.09
C PRO A 63 6.73 0.85 -4.24
N PHE A 64 6.12 -0.34 -4.33
CA PHE A 64 6.90 -1.57 -4.53
C PHE A 64 7.71 -1.55 -5.83
N GLY A 65 7.18 -0.99 -6.93
CA GLY A 65 7.95 -0.79 -8.15
C GLY A 65 9.14 0.17 -7.98
N THR A 66 8.89 1.33 -7.36
CA THR A 66 9.93 2.37 -7.19
C THR A 66 11.02 1.97 -6.18
N PHE A 67 10.64 1.42 -5.03
CA PHE A 67 11.57 0.93 -4.02
C PHE A 67 12.35 -0.30 -4.49
N ARG A 68 11.74 -1.19 -5.29
CA ARG A 68 12.46 -2.30 -5.94
C ARG A 68 13.62 -1.80 -6.81
N THR A 69 13.41 -0.73 -7.56
CA THR A 69 14.48 -0.13 -8.38
C THR A 69 15.59 0.45 -7.50
N LYS A 70 15.22 1.14 -6.41
CA LYS A 70 16.19 1.70 -5.45
C LYS A 70 17.03 0.61 -4.77
N ILE A 71 16.42 -0.46 -4.27
CA ILE A 71 17.16 -1.54 -3.59
C ILE A 71 18.07 -2.30 -4.55
N ARG A 72 17.66 -2.51 -5.81
CA ARG A 72 18.52 -3.11 -6.84
C ARG A 72 19.76 -2.26 -7.11
N LYS A 73 19.59 -0.93 -7.23
CA LYS A 73 20.71 0.00 -7.39
C LYS A 73 21.64 -0.05 -6.17
N TRP A 74 21.08 -0.05 -4.96
CA TRP A 74 21.86 -0.14 -3.72
C TRP A 74 22.66 -1.44 -3.66
N LYS A 75 22.03 -2.60 -3.93
CA LYS A 75 22.71 -3.90 -3.94
C LYS A 75 23.88 -3.92 -4.92
N ARG A 76 23.75 -3.33 -6.11
CA ARG A 76 24.85 -3.26 -7.09
C ARG A 76 26.04 -2.39 -6.65
N LEU A 77 25.79 -1.39 -5.80
CA LEU A 77 26.82 -0.43 -5.38
C LEU A 77 27.48 -0.80 -4.04
N ALA A 78 26.78 -1.54 -3.20
CA ALA A 78 27.19 -1.84 -1.83
C ALA A 78 27.54 -3.33 -1.59
N LEU A 79 27.16 -4.22 -2.50
CA LEU A 79 27.55 -5.64 -2.55
C LEU A 79 28.32 -5.91 -3.84
#